data_AF-A0A8I6RDY6-F1
#
_entry.id   AF-A0A8I6RDY6-F1
#
_cell.length_a   1.000
_cell.length_b   1.000
_cell.length_c   1.000
_cell.angle_alpha   90.00
_cell.angle_beta   90.00
_cell.angle_gamma   90.00
#
_symmetry.space_group_name_H-M   'P 1'
#
loop_
_entity.id
_entity.type
_entity.pdbx_description
1 polymer ?
#
loop_
_entity_poly.entity_id
_entity_poly.type
_entity_poly.pdbx_seq_one_letter_code
_entity_poly.pdbx_strand_id
1 'polypeptide(L)'
;MSLFYLSIFSSLAYFHIAFGAKQFYDIRLVKIFDCSYPTDNISTRISVDVKYINKTSFVLNGDYSIVEKLDNNVVLHVSADLKSKGEYKEKLFDNELGPLCDGMKKLSPSFFAQLLGNGDTEKMCPIHKGQYSVDSEPMTIELPNVKTLPFGAYRVKFEGHRGPCKVFCLAVFADVTKPR
;
A
#
# COMPACT_ATOMS: atom_id res chain seq x y z
N MET A 1 17.04 9.94 -0.51
CA MET A 1 15.84 10.52 0.12
C MET A 1 14.62 10.11 -0.71
N SER A 2 14.28 8.82 -0.65
CA SER A 2 13.33 8.15 -1.57
C SER A 2 12.48 7.14 -0.78
N LEU A 3 11.93 7.60 0.34
CA LEU A 3 11.31 6.73 1.35
C LEU A 3 9.78 6.74 1.26
N PHE A 4 9.18 7.59 0.43
CA PHE A 4 7.75 7.86 0.46
C PHE A 4 6.84 6.64 0.13
N TYR A 5 7.28 5.72 -0.72
CA TYR A 5 6.37 4.80 -1.42
C TYR A 5 6.20 3.44 -0.76
N LEU A 6 7.12 3.12 0.13
CA LEU A 6 7.08 1.93 0.96
C LEU A 6 5.85 1.96 1.92
N SER A 7 5.20 3.11 2.12
CA SER A 7 4.02 3.32 3.01
C SER A 7 2.73 2.71 2.48
N ILE A 8 2.55 2.73 1.17
CA ILE A 8 1.37 2.12 0.55
C ILE A 8 1.53 0.58 0.57
N PHE A 9 2.76 0.08 0.52
CA PHE A 9 3.06 -1.35 0.43
C PHE A 9 3.07 -2.07 1.78
N SER A 10 3.49 -1.42 2.86
CA SER A 10 3.33 -1.96 4.21
C SER A 10 1.86 -1.91 4.67
N SER A 11 1.10 -0.88 4.25
CA SER A 11 -0.31 -0.68 4.65
C SER A 11 -1.28 -1.77 4.19
N LEU A 12 -0.88 -2.63 3.25
CA LEU A 12 -1.61 -3.86 2.92
C LEU A 12 -1.72 -4.84 4.08
N ALA A 13 -0.85 -4.69 5.07
CA ALA A 13 -0.86 -5.43 6.30
C ALA A 13 -1.36 -4.60 7.49
N TYR A 14 -1.83 -3.36 7.30
CA TYR A 14 -2.36 -2.55 8.40
C TYR A 14 -3.88 -2.47 8.40
N PHE A 15 -4.46 -3.49 9.02
CA PHE A 15 -5.74 -3.39 9.72
C PHE A 15 -5.46 -3.21 11.23
N HIS A 16 -5.52 -2.01 11.77
CA HIS A 16 -5.56 -1.84 13.24
C HIS A 16 -6.90 -2.42 13.77
N ILE A 17 -6.92 -3.35 14.75
CA ILE A 17 -6.93 -3.15 16.22
C ILE A 17 -6.56 -4.48 16.92
N ALA A 18 -5.64 -4.42 17.91
CA ALA A 18 -5.37 -5.31 19.06
C ALA A 18 -5.58 -6.87 19.00
N PHE A 19 -4.60 -7.60 19.57
CA PHE A 19 -4.47 -9.06 19.87
C PHE A 19 -3.83 -10.07 18.89
N GLY A 20 -2.51 -10.30 19.02
CA GLY A 20 -1.87 -11.63 19.02
C GLY A 20 -1.89 -12.58 17.80
N ALA A 21 -2.08 -12.14 16.55
CA ALA A 21 -2.32 -13.06 15.41
C ALA A 21 -1.12 -13.40 14.49
N LYS A 22 0.14 -13.13 14.87
CA LYS A 22 1.32 -13.39 14.01
C LYS A 22 1.51 -14.85 13.57
N GLN A 23 0.75 -15.81 14.11
CA GLN A 23 0.93 -17.25 13.86
C GLN A 23 -0.06 -17.87 12.86
N PHE A 24 -1.04 -17.14 12.32
CA PHE A 24 -2.17 -17.76 11.60
C PHE A 24 -2.16 -17.61 10.08
N TYR A 25 -1.27 -16.78 9.52
CA TYR A 25 -1.27 -16.44 8.10
C TYR A 25 0.14 -16.37 7.51
N ASP A 26 0.28 -16.84 6.27
CA ASP A 26 1.43 -16.59 5.41
C ASP A 26 0.94 -15.69 4.25
N ILE A 27 1.43 -14.44 4.20
CA ILE A 27 1.02 -13.43 3.21
C ILE A 27 2.15 -13.20 2.22
N ARG A 28 1.85 -13.36 0.94
CA ARG A 28 2.78 -13.14 -0.16
C ARG A 28 2.21 -12.14 -1.15
N LEU A 29 2.73 -10.91 -1.14
CA LEU A 29 2.66 -9.99 -2.28
C LEU A 29 3.16 -10.68 -3.57
N VAL A 30 2.29 -10.68 -4.57
CA VAL A 30 2.51 -11.28 -5.88
C VAL A 30 2.94 -10.19 -6.87
N LYS A 31 2.23 -9.06 -6.87
CA LYS A 31 2.43 -8.00 -7.85
C LYS A 31 1.92 -6.66 -7.33
N ILE A 32 2.62 -5.60 -7.73
CA ILE A 32 2.21 -4.22 -7.58
C ILE A 32 2.05 -3.63 -8.98
N PHE A 33 0.97 -2.90 -9.25
CA PHE A 33 0.85 -2.17 -10.51
C PHE A 33 -0.03 -0.93 -10.40
N ASP A 34 0.17 -0.01 -11.33
CA ASP A 34 -0.68 1.18 -11.49
C ASP A 34 -2.05 0.79 -12.08
N CYS A 35 -3.12 0.95 -11.30
CA CYS A 35 -4.48 0.57 -11.70
C CYS A 35 -5.28 1.71 -12.36
N SER A 36 -4.61 2.79 -12.75
CA SER A 36 -5.32 3.99 -13.14
C SER A 36 -5.75 3.99 -14.63
N TYR A 37 -5.28 3.03 -15.43
CA TYR A 37 -5.63 2.87 -16.84
C TYR A 37 -7.13 2.55 -17.04
N PRO A 38 -7.84 3.15 -18.03
CA PRO A 38 -7.37 4.03 -19.11
C PRO A 38 -7.55 5.53 -18.85
N THR A 39 -7.72 5.98 -17.60
CA THR A 39 -8.06 7.39 -17.38
C THR A 39 -6.90 8.33 -17.79
N ASP A 40 -7.15 9.37 -18.59
CA ASP A 40 -6.09 10.19 -19.21
C ASP A 40 -5.34 11.15 -18.26
N ASN A 41 -5.66 11.14 -16.95
CA ASN A 41 -5.21 12.14 -15.98
C ASN A 41 -4.38 11.54 -14.84
N ILE A 42 -3.60 10.50 -15.11
CA ILE A 42 -2.93 9.74 -14.06
C ILE A 42 -1.57 10.35 -13.80
N SER A 43 -1.34 10.72 -12.54
CA SER A 43 -0.11 11.36 -12.14
C SER A 43 0.96 10.40 -11.61
N THR A 44 0.77 9.09 -11.78
CA THR A 44 1.74 8.08 -11.34
C THR A 44 2.11 7.11 -12.44
N ARG A 45 3.36 6.63 -12.42
CA ARG A 45 3.80 5.40 -13.08
C ARG A 45 4.64 4.63 -12.08
N ILE A 46 4.39 3.34 -11.92
CA ILE A 46 5.01 2.52 -10.87
C ILE A 46 5.48 1.21 -11.50
N SER A 47 6.76 0.90 -11.35
CA SER A 47 7.36 -0.39 -11.66
C SER A 47 8.08 -0.89 -10.41
N VAL A 48 7.52 -1.91 -9.75
CA VAL A 48 8.06 -2.41 -8.47
C VAL A 48 8.22 -3.92 -8.53
N ASP A 49 9.43 -4.36 -8.22
CA ASP A 49 9.83 -5.73 -8.03
C ASP A 49 9.95 -6.07 -6.54
N VAL A 50 9.39 -7.22 -6.16
CA VAL A 50 9.34 -7.71 -4.79
C VAL A 50 10.21 -8.95 -4.67
N LYS A 51 11.26 -8.91 -3.87
CA LYS A 51 12.15 -10.07 -3.61
C LYS A 51 12.08 -10.50 -2.16
N TYR A 52 11.48 -11.65 -1.89
CA TYR A 52 11.36 -12.18 -0.53
C TYR A 52 12.71 -12.58 0.05
N ILE A 53 12.97 -12.14 1.28
CA ILE A 53 14.08 -12.62 2.13
C ILE A 53 13.57 -13.80 2.96
N ASN A 54 12.40 -13.66 3.56
CA ASN A 54 11.73 -14.69 4.35
C ASN A 54 10.20 -14.52 4.27
N LYS A 55 9.43 -15.23 5.11
CA LYS A 55 7.95 -15.20 5.10
C LYS A 55 7.36 -13.81 5.37
N THR A 56 8.04 -12.98 6.16
CA THR A 56 7.56 -11.65 6.57
C THR A 56 8.43 -10.53 6.05
N SER A 57 9.60 -10.81 5.50
CA SER A 57 10.54 -9.78 5.05
C SER A 57 10.85 -9.94 3.57
N PHE A 58 10.86 -8.82 2.88
CA PHE A 58 11.12 -8.73 1.45
C PHE A 58 11.92 -7.47 1.15
N VAL A 59 12.53 -7.43 -0.02
CA VAL A 59 13.22 -6.28 -0.56
C VAL A 59 12.36 -5.70 -1.66
N LEU A 60 12.14 -4.39 -1.61
CA LEU A 60 11.53 -3.65 -2.69
C LEU A 60 12.57 -2.97 -3.56
N ASN A 61 12.44 -3.17 -4.86
CA ASN A 61 13.16 -2.44 -5.89
C ASN A 61 12.13 -1.85 -6.83
N GLY A 62 12.31 -0.59 -7.24
CA GLY A 62 11.39 -0.05 -8.22
C GLY A 62 11.59 1.41 -8.51
N ASP A 63 11.10 1.80 -9.68
CA ASP A 63 11.08 3.17 -10.13
C ASP A 63 9.64 3.66 -10.18
N TYR A 64 9.45 4.91 -9.80
CA TYR A 64 8.17 5.55 -9.91
C TYR A 64 8.30 7.03 -10.28
N SER A 65 7.30 7.49 -11.03
CA SER A 65 7.21 8.86 -11.50
C SER A 65 5.93 9.48 -10.98
N ILE A 66 6.05 10.65 -10.36
CA ILE A 66 4.95 11.48 -9.90
C ILE A 66 4.87 12.69 -10.83
N VAL A 67 3.75 12.83 -11.54
CA VAL A 67 3.51 13.91 -12.49
C VAL A 67 2.96 15.15 -11.77
N GLU A 68 2.22 14.97 -10.67
CA GLU A 68 1.60 16.05 -9.91
C GLU A 68 1.88 15.96 -8.41
N LYS A 69 1.89 17.11 -7.74
CA LYS A 69 2.07 17.15 -6.30
C LYS A 69 0.92 16.41 -5.60
N LEU A 70 1.27 15.47 -4.74
CA LEU A 70 0.34 14.78 -3.85
C LEU A 70 0.42 15.43 -2.46
N ASP A 71 -0.72 15.80 -1.88
CA ASP A 71 -0.79 16.50 -0.60
C ASP A 71 -2.12 16.20 0.11
N ASN A 72 -2.38 16.87 1.24
CA ASN A 72 -3.62 16.67 2.01
C ASN A 72 -4.90 17.14 1.31
N ASN A 73 -4.82 17.70 0.10
CA ASN A 73 -6.02 17.93 -0.73
C ASN A 73 -6.42 16.67 -1.52
N VAL A 74 -5.61 15.62 -1.49
CA VAL A 74 -5.93 14.31 -2.04
C VAL A 74 -6.56 13.47 -0.93
N VAL A 75 -7.71 12.86 -1.19
CA VAL A 75 -8.39 11.92 -0.29
C VAL A 75 -7.98 10.50 -0.68
N LEU A 76 -7.56 9.70 0.30
CA LEU A 76 -7.15 8.32 0.11
C LEU A 76 -8.33 7.37 0.34
N HIS A 77 -8.66 6.58 -0.67
CA HIS A 77 -9.61 5.48 -0.61
C HIS A 77 -8.85 4.15 -0.68
N VAL A 78 -9.27 3.18 0.14
CA VAL A 78 -8.71 1.84 0.17
C VAL A 78 -9.82 0.82 0.05
N SER A 79 -9.71 -0.04 -0.96
CA SER A 79 -10.61 -1.17 -1.16
C SER A 79 -9.86 -2.48 -1.26
N ALA A 80 -10.47 -3.57 -0.80
CA ALA A 80 -9.91 -4.91 -0.89
C ALA A 80 -10.95 -5.88 -1.48
N ASP A 81 -10.51 -6.63 -2.49
CA ASP A 81 -11.29 -7.64 -3.19
C ASP A 81 -10.69 -9.02 -2.94
N LEU A 82 -11.53 -10.04 -2.81
CA LEU A 82 -11.12 -11.45 -2.73
C LEU A 82 -11.45 -12.17 -4.02
N LYS A 83 -10.48 -12.91 -4.54
CA LYS A 83 -10.67 -13.75 -5.71
C LYS A 83 -11.55 -14.96 -5.38
N SER A 84 -12.66 -15.11 -6.09
CA SER A 84 -13.62 -16.20 -5.95
C SER A 84 -14.08 -16.66 -7.33
N LYS A 85 -13.93 -17.95 -7.62
CA LYS A 85 -14.29 -18.55 -8.93
C LYS A 85 -13.60 -17.87 -10.14
N GLY A 86 -12.34 -17.44 -9.96
CA GLY A 86 -11.55 -16.82 -11.03
C GLY A 86 -11.65 -15.30 -11.10
N GLU A 87 -12.68 -14.71 -10.51
CA GLU A 87 -12.93 -13.27 -10.54
C GLU A 87 -12.66 -12.62 -9.18
N TYR A 88 -12.17 -11.38 -9.18
CA TYR A 88 -12.11 -10.58 -7.97
C TYR A 88 -13.51 -10.06 -7.67
N LYS A 89 -14.14 -10.60 -6.62
CA LYS A 89 -15.44 -10.12 -6.17
C LYS A 89 -15.22 -8.87 -5.34
N GLU A 90 -15.97 -7.83 -5.68
CA GLU A 90 -15.80 -6.52 -5.09
C GLU A 90 -16.11 -6.48 -3.60
N LYS A 91 -15.23 -5.77 -2.87
CA LYS A 91 -15.45 -5.16 -1.55
C LYS A 91 -15.65 -6.12 -0.38
N LEU A 92 -14.60 -6.88 -0.03
CA LEU A 92 -14.44 -7.29 1.37
C LEU A 92 -14.34 -6.07 2.30
N PHE A 93 -13.80 -4.97 1.77
CA PHE A 93 -13.58 -3.72 2.46
C PHE A 93 -13.53 -2.58 1.45
N ASP A 94 -14.08 -1.42 1.80
CA ASP A 94 -14.06 -0.19 1.01
C ASP A 94 -14.22 1.01 1.95
N ASN A 95 -13.11 1.68 2.26
CA ASN A 95 -13.09 2.78 3.20
C ASN A 95 -12.35 3.99 2.63
N GLU A 96 -12.89 5.16 2.95
CA GLU A 96 -12.18 6.43 2.85
C GLU A 96 -11.37 6.67 4.13
N LEU A 97 -10.08 7.00 3.97
CA LEU A 97 -9.16 7.22 5.10
C LEU A 97 -8.94 8.71 5.41
N GLY A 98 -9.52 9.58 4.58
CA GLY A 98 -9.41 11.03 4.64
C GLY A 98 -8.22 11.57 3.82
N PRO A 99 -7.70 12.75 4.16
CA PRO A 99 -6.54 13.36 3.49
C PRO A 99 -5.36 12.39 3.38
N LEU A 100 -4.64 12.42 2.26
CA LEU A 100 -3.66 11.41 1.87
C LEU A 100 -2.61 11.17 2.95
N CYS A 101 -2.00 12.24 3.47
CA CYS A 101 -0.91 12.11 4.43
C CYS A 101 -1.40 11.61 5.79
N ASP A 102 -2.56 12.12 6.21
CA ASP A 102 -3.20 11.67 7.45
C ASP A 102 -3.69 10.23 7.32
N GLY A 103 -4.26 9.86 6.17
CA GLY A 103 -4.75 8.53 5.84
C GLY A 103 -3.62 7.51 5.81
N MET A 104 -2.49 7.84 5.18
CA MET A 104 -1.30 6.99 5.21
C MET A 104 -0.72 6.86 6.63
N LYS A 105 -0.69 7.95 7.42
CA LYS A 105 -0.23 7.91 8.81
C LYS A 105 -1.13 7.04 9.69
N LYS A 106 -2.45 7.07 9.47
CA LYS A 106 -3.41 6.17 10.13
C LYS A 106 -3.24 4.72 9.72
N LEU A 107 -2.91 4.49 8.44
CA LEU A 107 -2.65 3.15 7.96
C LEU A 107 -1.40 2.59 8.62
N SER A 108 -0.25 3.24 8.57
CA SER A 108 1.02 2.57 8.88
C SER A 108 1.96 3.38 9.79
N PRO A 109 1.58 3.65 11.05
CA PRO A 109 2.32 4.58 11.91
C PRO A 109 3.77 4.14 12.24
N SER A 110 4.03 2.85 12.48
CA SER A 110 5.38 2.32 12.75
C SER A 110 6.29 2.41 11.53
N PHE A 111 5.72 2.20 10.35
CA PHE A 111 6.42 2.32 9.10
C PHE A 111 6.78 3.79 8.77
N PHE A 112 5.86 4.73 9.01
CA PHE A 112 6.17 6.16 8.96
C PHE A 112 7.33 6.50 9.90
N ALA A 113 7.34 5.94 11.12
CA ALA A 113 8.43 6.15 12.06
C ALA A 113 9.77 5.57 11.57
N GLN A 114 9.77 4.40 10.93
CA GLN A 114 10.98 3.74 10.40
C GLN A 114 11.59 4.49 9.22
N LEU A 115 10.77 4.92 8.27
CA LEU A 115 11.27 5.68 7.12
C LEU A 115 11.76 7.08 7.48
N LEU A 116 11.18 7.71 8.51
CA LEU A 116 11.46 9.10 8.80
C LEU A 116 12.62 9.30 9.76
N GLY A 117 13.23 8.23 10.28
CA GLY A 117 14.38 8.31 11.17
C GLY A 117 14.23 9.43 12.21
N ASN A 118 13.31 9.26 13.17
CA ASN A 118 12.96 10.22 14.23
C ASN A 118 11.85 11.25 13.92
N GLY A 119 10.74 10.81 13.32
CA GLY A 119 9.42 11.38 13.66
C GLY A 119 8.95 12.63 12.90
N ASP A 120 9.67 13.08 11.87
CA ASP A 120 9.30 14.30 11.15
C ASP A 120 8.30 14.01 10.00
N THR A 121 7.08 13.58 10.37
CA THR A 121 6.01 13.23 9.42
C THR A 121 5.58 14.40 8.53
N GLU A 122 5.88 15.62 8.95
CA GLU A 122 5.60 16.85 8.21
C GLU A 122 6.50 17.02 6.97
N LYS A 123 7.67 16.36 6.91
CA LYS A 123 8.58 16.46 5.76
C LYS A 123 8.24 15.53 4.59
N MET A 124 7.43 14.50 4.83
CA MET A 124 7.03 13.56 3.78
C MET A 124 5.87 14.06 2.93
N CYS A 125 5.13 15.03 3.46
CA CYS A 125 3.98 15.60 2.80
C CYS A 125 4.10 17.11 2.77
N PRO A 126 4.03 17.75 1.59
CA PRO A 126 3.58 17.17 0.33
C PRO A 126 4.63 16.31 -0.39
N ILE A 127 4.18 15.37 -1.22
CA ILE A 127 5.04 14.72 -2.20
C ILE A 127 5.08 15.57 -3.44
N HIS A 128 6.27 16.02 -3.78
CA HIS A 128 6.47 16.81 -4.98
C HIS A 128 6.41 15.93 -6.23
N LYS A 129 6.16 16.55 -7.38
CA LYS A 129 6.35 15.87 -8.66
C LYS A 129 7.82 15.50 -8.83
N GLY A 130 8.12 14.37 -9.46
CA GLY A 130 9.48 13.93 -9.69
C GLY A 130 9.57 12.46 -10.09
N GLN A 131 10.78 12.06 -10.48
CA GLN A 131 11.15 10.66 -10.59
C GLN A 131 11.88 10.24 -9.34
N TYR A 132 11.69 8.99 -8.97
CA TYR A 132 12.22 8.44 -7.77
C TYR A 132 12.49 6.95 -7.97
N SER A 133 13.44 6.44 -7.21
CA SER A 133 13.81 5.03 -7.20
C SER A 133 13.90 4.53 -5.76
N VAL A 134 13.45 3.30 -5.55
CA VAL A 134 13.75 2.52 -4.35
C VAL A 134 14.73 1.45 -4.78
N ASP A 135 15.91 1.43 -4.18
CA ASP A 135 16.89 0.39 -4.40
C ASP A 135 17.10 -0.39 -3.11
N SER A 136 16.75 -1.67 -3.18
CA SER A 136 17.05 -2.67 -2.18
C SER A 136 16.53 -2.36 -0.77
N GLU A 137 15.38 -1.71 -0.65
CA GLU A 137 14.85 -1.37 0.68
C GLU A 137 14.25 -2.60 1.37
N PRO A 138 14.75 -2.98 2.57
CA PRO A 138 14.18 -4.06 3.34
C PRO A 138 12.83 -3.65 3.95
N MET A 139 11.83 -4.47 3.71
CA MET A 139 10.48 -4.31 4.19
C MET A 139 10.11 -5.49 5.06
N THR A 140 9.34 -5.22 6.12
CA THR A 140 8.72 -6.25 6.94
C THR A 140 7.21 -6.08 6.94
N ILE A 141 6.50 -7.15 6.62
CA ILE A 141 5.05 -7.27 6.72
C ILE A 141 4.70 -7.35 8.21
N GLU A 142 4.14 -6.28 8.75
CA GLU A 142 3.52 -6.32 10.08
C GLU A 142 2.08 -6.81 9.92
N LEU A 143 1.82 -8.07 10.25
CA LEU A 143 0.46 -8.61 10.17
C LEU A 143 -0.47 -7.89 11.15
N PRO A 144 -1.67 -7.50 10.71
CA PRO A 144 -2.62 -6.86 11.58
C PRO A 144 -3.28 -7.86 12.52
N ASN A 145 -3.82 -7.36 13.62
CA ASN A 145 -4.75 -8.15 14.43
C ASN A 145 -6.15 -8.08 13.85
N VAL A 146 -6.36 -8.92 12.85
CA VAL A 146 -7.67 -9.17 12.26
C VAL A 146 -8.22 -10.47 12.81
N LYS A 147 -9.46 -10.43 13.28
CA LYS A 147 -10.14 -11.58 13.90
C LYS A 147 -10.14 -12.81 13.00
N THR A 148 -10.16 -12.64 11.68
CA THR A 148 -9.86 -13.69 10.68
C THR A 148 -9.84 -13.07 9.28
N LEU A 149 -8.74 -13.25 8.54
CA LEU A 149 -8.70 -13.07 7.08
C LEU A 149 -9.04 -14.40 6.39
N PRO A 150 -9.99 -14.44 5.44
CA PRO A 150 -10.14 -15.59 4.56
C PRO A 150 -8.82 -15.93 3.83
N PHE A 151 -8.56 -17.23 3.60
CA PHE A 151 -7.46 -17.62 2.72
C PHE A 151 -7.85 -17.38 1.25
N GLY A 152 -6.90 -16.91 0.45
CA GLY A 152 -7.11 -16.70 -0.98
C GLY A 152 -6.26 -15.58 -1.56
N ALA A 153 -6.52 -15.27 -2.82
CA ALA A 153 -5.86 -14.18 -3.54
C ALA A 153 -6.64 -12.88 -3.36
N TYR A 154 -5.96 -11.85 -2.90
CA TYR A 154 -6.47 -10.51 -2.64
C TYR A 154 -5.99 -9.54 -3.70
N ARG A 155 -6.85 -8.57 -4.03
CA ARG A 155 -6.49 -7.35 -4.75
C ARG A 155 -6.89 -6.17 -3.90
N VAL A 156 -5.92 -5.42 -3.42
CA VAL A 156 -6.16 -4.20 -2.66
C VAL A 156 -5.82 -3.01 -3.53
N LYS A 157 -6.70 -2.01 -3.58
CA LYS A 157 -6.52 -0.78 -4.36
C LYS A 157 -6.42 0.41 -3.41
N PHE A 158 -5.45 1.26 -3.69
CA PHE A 158 -5.28 2.57 -3.07
C PHE A 158 -5.55 3.61 -4.14
N GLU A 159 -6.61 4.39 -3.95
CA GLU A 159 -7.01 5.41 -4.90
C GLU A 159 -6.93 6.79 -4.24
N GLY A 160 -6.22 7.71 -4.89
CA GLY A 160 -6.18 9.11 -4.49
C GLY A 160 -7.20 9.91 -5.29
N HIS A 161 -8.01 10.72 -4.61
CA HIS A 161 -9.02 11.57 -5.24
C HIS A 161 -8.85 13.03 -4.85
N ARG A 162 -8.93 13.95 -5.82
CA ARG A 162 -9.06 15.38 -5.59
C ARG A 162 -10.42 15.83 -6.10
N GLY A 163 -11.41 15.86 -5.21
CA GLY A 163 -12.81 16.00 -5.60
C GLY A 163 -13.25 14.80 -6.47
N PRO A 164 -13.87 15.02 -7.65
CA PRO A 164 -14.29 13.93 -8.52
C PRO A 164 -13.14 13.30 -9.32
N CYS A 165 -11.96 13.94 -9.35
CA CYS A 165 -10.83 13.51 -10.16
C CYS A 165 -9.97 12.49 -9.42
N LYS A 166 -9.78 11.31 -10.01
CA LYS A 166 -8.77 10.34 -9.56
C LYS A 166 -7.39 10.84 -9.96
N VAL A 167 -6.48 10.98 -8.98
CA VAL A 167 -5.11 11.45 -9.18
C VAL A 167 -4.12 10.29 -9.31
N PHE A 168 -4.29 9.23 -8.52
CA PHE A 168 -3.49 8.02 -8.62
C PHE A 168 -4.32 6.78 -8.27
N CYS A 169 -3.88 5.62 -8.76
CA CYS A 169 -4.40 4.30 -8.41
C CYS A 169 -3.26 3.31 -8.32
N LEU A 170 -3.12 2.66 -7.17
CA LEU A 170 -2.16 1.59 -6.96
C LEU A 170 -2.88 0.32 -6.54
N ALA A 171 -2.72 -0.76 -7.31
CA ALA A 171 -3.25 -2.05 -6.97
C ALA A 171 -2.14 -3.00 -6.53
N VAL A 172 -2.39 -3.73 -5.45
CA VAL A 172 -1.47 -4.73 -4.94
C VAL A 172 -2.18 -6.06 -4.77
N PHE A 173 -1.50 -7.09 -5.24
CA PHE A 173 -1.99 -8.45 -5.30
C PHE A 173 -1.25 -9.25 -4.26
N ALA A 174 -1.98 -9.95 -3.40
CA ALA A 174 -1.40 -10.71 -2.32
C ALA A 174 -2.12 -12.05 -2.15
N ASP A 175 -1.37 -13.12 -1.91
CA ASP A 175 -1.92 -14.42 -1.54
C ASP A 175 -1.86 -14.58 -0.02
N VAL A 176 -2.99 -14.90 0.60
CA VAL A 176 -3.11 -15.22 2.03
C VAL A 176 -3.33 -16.72 2.16
N THR A 177 -2.39 -17.40 2.80
CA THR A 177 -2.39 -18.87 2.93
C THR A 177 -2.19 -19.31 4.38
N LYS A 178 -2.41 -20.60 4.65
CA LYS A 178 -2.06 -21.20 5.93
C LYS A 178 -0.54 -21.18 6.13
N PRO A 179 -0.04 -20.99 7.35
CA PRO A 179 1.37 -21.15 7.65
C PRO A 179 1.83 -22.56 7.24
N ARG A 180 2.92 -22.63 6.48
CA ARG A 180 3.65 -23.88 6.23
C ARG A 180 4.55 -24.24 7.40
#